data_AF-A0AA38LZA2-F1
#
_entry.id   AF-A0AA38LZA2-F1
#
_cell.length_a   1.000
_cell.length_b   1.000
_cell.length_c   1.000
_cell.angle_alpha   90.00
_cell.angle_beta   90.00
_cell.angle_gamma   90.00
#
_symmetry.space_group_name_H-M   'P 1'
#
loop_
_entity.id
_entity.type
_entity.pdbx_description
1 polymer ?
#
loop_
_entity_poly.entity_id
_entity_poly.type
_entity_poly.pdbx_seq_one_letter_code
_entity_poly.pdbx_strand_id
1 'polypeptide(L)'
;MKGKGNALFGIGIGSGPDKAIEAANKAITSSLLETSIRGAKQAIVNVTGGVGENGLSLDDAHDAVDIIEQAVGDGLNIIMGVAVNEHLNDELIVTIIATGFDDEYATDRQNALNERAAQAAPQSQTSFESTYEEDED
;
A
#
# COMPACT_ATOMS: atom_id res chain seq x y z
N MET A 1 -4.60 -15.70 9.00
CA MET A 1 -3.44 -15.08 9.67
C MET A 1 -3.79 -14.75 11.11
N LYS A 2 -3.20 -15.42 12.12
CA LYS A 2 -3.49 -15.17 13.55
C LYS A 2 -2.23 -14.72 14.28
N GLY A 3 -2.31 -13.63 15.05
CA GLY A 3 -1.21 -13.16 15.91
C GLY A 3 0.01 -12.60 15.15
N LYS A 4 -0.18 -12.07 13.93
CA LYS A 4 0.91 -11.54 13.08
C LYS A 4 1.06 -10.02 13.12
N GLY A 5 0.40 -9.36 14.06
CA GLY A 5 0.48 -7.91 14.25
C GLY A 5 -0.24 -7.13 13.16
N ASN A 6 0.30 -5.96 12.82
CA ASN A 6 -0.26 -5.07 11.82
C ASN A 6 -0.27 -5.70 10.42
N ALA A 7 -1.29 -5.35 9.65
CA ALA A 7 -1.46 -5.79 8.28
C ALA A 7 -1.53 -4.57 7.34
N LEU A 8 -0.98 -4.75 6.16
CA LEU A 8 -1.07 -3.83 5.03
C LEU A 8 -1.85 -4.48 3.90
N PHE A 9 -2.72 -3.70 3.27
CA PHE A 9 -3.57 -4.16 2.18
C PHE A 9 -3.27 -3.37 0.92
N GLY A 10 -3.05 -4.08 -0.19
CA GLY A 10 -2.81 -3.50 -1.50
C GLY A 10 -3.70 -4.14 -2.55
N ILE A 11 -4.28 -3.33 -3.43
CA ILE A 11 -5.07 -3.82 -4.58
C ILE A 11 -4.61 -3.09 -5.82
N GLY A 12 -4.44 -3.84 -6.91
CA GLY A 12 -4.09 -3.31 -8.21
C GLY A 12 -4.81 -4.05 -9.33
N ILE A 13 -5.08 -3.32 -10.41
CA ILE A 13 -5.79 -3.83 -11.59
C ILE A 13 -4.94 -3.49 -12.81
N GLY A 14 -4.66 -4.48 -13.64
CA GLY A 14 -3.95 -4.33 -14.90
C GLY A 14 -4.73 -4.98 -16.04
N SER A 15 -4.41 -4.60 -17.26
CA SER A 15 -5.08 -5.12 -18.46
C SER A 15 -4.12 -5.27 -19.63
N GLY A 16 -4.43 -6.15 -20.58
CA GLY A 16 -3.62 -6.35 -21.78
C GLY A 16 -2.36 -7.21 -21.55
N PRO A 17 -1.31 -7.07 -22.39
CA PRO A 17 -0.14 -7.96 -22.37
C PRO A 17 0.66 -7.91 -21.06
N ASP A 18 0.75 -6.74 -20.43
CA ASP A 18 1.52 -6.52 -19.20
C ASP A 18 0.63 -6.48 -17.95
N LYS A 19 -0.59 -7.05 -18.03
CA LYS A 19 -1.61 -6.98 -16.97
C LYS A 19 -1.13 -7.42 -15.60
N ALA A 20 -0.31 -8.49 -15.53
CA ALA A 20 0.27 -8.98 -14.29
C ALA A 20 1.22 -7.96 -13.65
N ILE A 21 2.14 -7.42 -14.46
CA ILE A 21 3.13 -6.43 -14.05
C ILE A 21 2.44 -5.16 -13.55
N GLU A 22 1.49 -4.66 -14.33
CA GLU A 22 0.76 -3.44 -13.99
C GLU A 22 -0.08 -3.61 -12.72
N ALA A 23 -0.82 -4.73 -12.60
CA ALA A 23 -1.63 -5.02 -11.43
C ALA A 23 -0.78 -5.17 -10.16
N ALA A 24 0.35 -5.88 -10.22
CA ALA A 24 1.25 -6.06 -9.10
C ALA A 24 1.84 -4.71 -8.64
N ASN A 25 2.36 -3.90 -9.55
CA ASN A 25 2.91 -2.58 -9.23
C ASN A 25 1.86 -1.66 -8.58
N LYS A 26 0.63 -1.65 -9.10
CA LYS A 26 -0.48 -0.90 -8.50
C LYS A 26 -0.85 -1.42 -7.11
N ALA A 27 -0.83 -2.74 -6.90
CA ALA A 27 -1.11 -3.32 -5.59
C ALA A 27 -0.05 -2.93 -4.55
N ILE A 28 1.23 -2.90 -4.94
CA ILE A 28 2.38 -2.51 -4.08
C ILE A 28 2.40 -1.01 -3.75
N THR A 29 1.76 -0.17 -4.59
CA THR A 29 1.72 1.29 -4.43
C THR A 29 0.33 1.82 -4.05
N SER A 30 -0.60 0.92 -3.72
CA SER A 30 -1.99 1.26 -3.39
C SER A 30 -2.10 2.24 -2.22
N SER A 31 -3.05 3.18 -2.28
CA SER A 31 -3.28 4.18 -1.21
C SER A 31 -3.75 3.60 0.12
N LEU A 32 -4.20 2.33 0.12
CA LEU A 32 -4.48 1.56 1.33
C LEU A 32 -3.20 1.16 2.08
N LEU A 33 -2.05 1.30 1.43
CA LEU A 33 -0.75 1.18 2.05
C LEU A 33 -0.36 2.53 2.66
N GLU A 34 -0.62 2.69 3.96
CA GLU A 34 -0.20 3.89 4.71
C GLU A 34 1.32 4.10 4.70
N THR A 35 2.08 3.04 4.43
CA THR A 35 3.55 3.04 4.28
C THR A 35 3.96 1.86 3.37
N SER A 36 5.24 1.75 3.04
CA SER A 36 5.78 0.75 2.13
C SER A 36 5.53 -0.69 2.61
N ILE A 37 5.35 -1.62 1.66
CA ILE A 37 5.24 -3.07 1.95
C ILE A 37 6.59 -3.71 2.34
N ARG A 38 7.68 -2.95 2.24
CA ARG A 38 9.04 -3.40 2.58
C ARG A 38 9.12 -3.92 4.02
N GLY A 39 9.87 -5.00 4.20
CA GLY A 39 10.10 -5.61 5.51
C GLY A 39 8.97 -6.53 6.00
N ALA A 40 7.89 -6.72 5.23
CA ALA A 40 6.91 -7.76 5.51
C ALA A 40 7.58 -9.14 5.52
N LYS A 41 7.24 -9.99 6.49
CA LYS A 41 7.75 -11.38 6.56
C LYS A 41 6.78 -12.40 5.99
N GLN A 42 5.50 -12.06 5.90
CA GLN A 42 4.48 -12.95 5.36
C GLN A 42 3.48 -12.16 4.51
N ALA A 43 3.09 -12.71 3.37
CA ALA A 43 2.03 -12.15 2.55
C ALA A 43 1.04 -13.22 2.07
N ILE A 44 -0.22 -12.83 1.90
CA ILE A 44 -1.16 -13.54 1.03
C ILE A 44 -1.29 -12.69 -0.22
N VAL A 45 -1.03 -13.30 -1.38
CA VAL A 45 -1.22 -12.67 -2.68
C VAL A 45 -2.30 -13.45 -3.40
N ASN A 46 -3.39 -12.79 -3.76
CA ASN A 46 -4.45 -13.38 -4.57
C ASN A 46 -4.46 -12.74 -5.96
N VAL A 47 -4.36 -13.56 -6.99
CA VAL A 47 -4.46 -13.14 -8.39
C VAL A 47 -5.80 -13.61 -8.93
N THR A 48 -6.59 -12.66 -9.44
CA THR A 48 -7.91 -12.94 -10.01
C THR A 48 -7.95 -12.48 -11.45
N GLY A 49 -8.42 -13.32 -12.37
CA GLY A 49 -8.58 -12.92 -13.76
C GLY A 49 -9.58 -13.78 -14.50
N GLY A 50 -9.76 -13.45 -15.78
CA GLY A 50 -10.65 -14.13 -16.70
C GLY A 50 -10.17 -15.51 -17.14
N VAL A 51 -10.99 -16.16 -17.94
CA VAL A 51 -10.64 -17.37 -18.71
C VAL A 51 -10.63 -17.07 -20.20
N GLY A 52 -9.89 -17.86 -20.98
CA GLY A 52 -9.79 -17.71 -22.44
C GLY A 52 -8.42 -17.23 -22.90
N GLU A 53 -8.30 -16.82 -24.16
CA GLU A 53 -7.01 -16.50 -24.80
C GLU A 53 -6.26 -15.35 -24.11
N ASN A 54 -6.98 -14.35 -23.61
CA ASN A 54 -6.42 -13.20 -22.88
C ASN A 54 -6.62 -13.30 -21.36
N GLY A 55 -7.11 -14.45 -20.87
CA GLY A 55 -7.40 -14.67 -19.47
C GLY A 55 -6.16 -14.84 -18.60
N LEU A 56 -6.37 -15.15 -17.33
CA LEU A 56 -5.31 -15.43 -16.37
C LEU A 56 -4.56 -16.71 -16.75
N SER A 57 -3.24 -16.61 -16.94
CA SER A 57 -2.34 -17.75 -17.05
C SER A 57 -1.61 -18.03 -15.73
N LEU A 58 -0.95 -19.19 -15.65
CA LEU A 58 -0.07 -19.48 -14.50
C LEU A 58 1.16 -18.56 -14.49
N ASP A 59 1.68 -18.22 -15.67
CA ASP A 59 2.81 -17.30 -15.81
C ASP A 59 2.45 -15.90 -15.32
N ASP A 60 1.27 -15.39 -15.68
CA ASP A 60 0.76 -14.12 -15.13
C ASP A 60 0.72 -14.12 -13.59
N ALA A 61 0.30 -15.24 -12.99
CA ALA A 61 0.24 -15.36 -11.53
C ALA A 61 1.63 -15.37 -10.89
N HIS A 62 2.60 -16.06 -11.52
CA HIS A 62 3.99 -16.07 -11.06
C HIS A 62 4.66 -14.71 -11.23
N ASP A 63 4.51 -14.06 -12.38
CA ASP A 63 5.07 -12.73 -12.65
C ASP A 63 4.59 -11.70 -11.62
N ALA A 64 3.30 -11.75 -11.27
CA ALA A 64 2.76 -10.89 -10.24
C ALA A 64 3.40 -11.13 -8.87
N VAL A 65 3.63 -12.40 -8.50
CA VAL A 65 4.27 -12.78 -7.22
C VAL A 65 5.74 -12.36 -7.19
N ASP A 66 6.49 -12.60 -8.26
CA ASP A 66 7.92 -12.25 -8.36
C ASP A 66 8.14 -10.74 -8.17
N ILE A 67 7.28 -9.91 -8.75
CA ILE A 67 7.35 -8.45 -8.59
C ILE A 67 7.09 -8.04 -7.14
N ILE A 68 6.14 -8.70 -6.48
CA ILE A 68 5.82 -8.43 -5.08
C ILE A 68 6.97 -8.84 -4.17
N GLU A 69 7.58 -10.01 -4.39
CA GLU A 69 8.77 -10.45 -3.63
C GLU A 69 9.91 -9.44 -3.78
N GLN A 70 10.21 -9.01 -5.00
CA GLN A 70 11.25 -8.01 -5.27
C GLN A 70 11.00 -6.68 -4.55
N ALA A 71 9.75 -6.24 -4.48
CA ALA A 71 9.39 -4.99 -3.81
C ALA A 71 9.48 -5.09 -2.27
N VAL A 72 9.18 -6.25 -1.70
CA VAL A 72 9.28 -6.47 -0.24
C VAL A 72 10.72 -6.65 0.21
N GLY A 73 11.53 -7.37 -0.58
CA GLY A 73 12.90 -7.78 -0.26
C GLY A 73 13.00 -9.23 0.22
N ASP A 74 14.17 -9.60 0.73
CA ASP A 74 14.48 -11.00 1.07
C ASP A 74 13.68 -11.56 2.25
N GLY A 75 13.31 -12.84 2.15
CA GLY A 75 12.76 -13.61 3.28
C GLY A 75 11.24 -13.48 3.48
N LEU A 76 10.51 -13.07 2.44
CA LEU A 76 9.04 -13.08 2.45
C LEU A 76 8.49 -14.50 2.27
N ASN A 77 7.59 -14.92 3.16
CA ASN A 77 6.82 -16.15 2.97
C ASN A 77 5.44 -15.84 2.37
N ILE A 78 5.24 -16.19 1.10
CA ILE A 78 4.00 -15.94 0.36
C ILE A 78 3.07 -17.16 0.39
N ILE A 79 1.78 -16.90 0.63
CA ILE A 79 0.68 -17.79 0.28
C ILE A 79 0.04 -17.24 -0.99
N MET A 80 0.22 -17.93 -2.11
CA MET A 80 -0.38 -17.57 -3.38
C MET A 80 -1.78 -18.17 -3.50
N GLY A 81 -2.75 -17.33 -3.84
CA GLY A 81 -4.11 -17.68 -4.24
C GLY A 81 -4.34 -17.32 -5.69
N VAL A 82 -5.10 -18.17 -6.38
CA VAL A 82 -5.53 -17.94 -7.75
C VAL A 82 -7.04 -18.11 -7.79
N ALA A 83 -7.72 -17.14 -8.36
CA ALA A 83 -9.17 -17.14 -8.53
C ALA A 83 -9.55 -16.82 -9.97
N VAL A 84 -10.63 -17.43 -10.43
CA VAL A 84 -11.19 -17.18 -11.75
C VAL A 84 -12.46 -16.38 -11.59
N ASN A 85 -12.60 -15.33 -12.40
CA ASN A 85 -13.83 -14.57 -12.54
C ASN A 85 -14.14 -14.40 -14.03
N GLU A 86 -15.17 -15.09 -14.52
CA GLU A 86 -15.58 -15.08 -15.93
C GLU A 86 -16.07 -13.70 -16.44
N HIS A 87 -16.34 -12.76 -15.53
CA HIS A 87 -16.68 -11.39 -15.90
C HIS A 87 -15.44 -10.54 -16.23
N LEU A 88 -14.24 -11.01 -15.89
CA LEU A 88 -12.99 -10.39 -16.29
C LEU A 88 -12.61 -10.98 -17.65
N ASN A 89 -12.30 -10.12 -18.62
CA ASN A 89 -11.82 -10.55 -19.94
C ASN A 89 -10.29 -10.52 -19.95
N ASP A 90 -9.71 -9.38 -20.32
CA ASP A 90 -8.27 -9.13 -20.37
C ASP A 90 -7.73 -8.44 -19.11
N GLU A 91 -8.59 -8.28 -18.09
CA GLU A 91 -8.25 -7.68 -16.80
C GLU A 91 -7.74 -8.71 -15.80
N LEU A 92 -6.79 -8.26 -14.98
CA LEU A 92 -6.20 -9.04 -13.90
C LEU A 92 -6.14 -8.16 -12.64
N ILE A 93 -6.65 -8.71 -11.54
CA ILE A 93 -6.70 -8.07 -10.22
C ILE A 93 -5.72 -8.78 -9.30
N VAL A 94 -4.78 -8.02 -8.73
CA VAL A 94 -3.87 -8.50 -7.70
C VAL A 94 -4.28 -7.90 -6.36
N THR A 95 -4.47 -8.76 -5.35
CA THR A 95 -4.74 -8.36 -3.96
C THR A 95 -3.63 -8.87 -3.07
N ILE A 96 -3.10 -8.01 -2.21
CA ILE A 96 -1.99 -8.30 -1.30
C ILE A 96 -2.44 -8.02 0.13
N ILE A 97 -2.14 -8.97 1.02
CA ILE A 97 -2.25 -8.81 2.47
C ILE A 97 -0.87 -9.11 3.06
N ALA A 98 -0.13 -8.08 3.43
CA ALA A 98 1.21 -8.20 4.00
C ALA A 98 1.17 -8.05 5.53
N THR A 99 1.94 -8.87 6.26
CA THR A 99 1.97 -8.89 7.74
C THR A 99 3.35 -9.23 8.28
N GLY A 100 3.50 -9.09 9.60
CA GLY A 100 4.74 -9.43 10.29
C GLY A 100 5.86 -8.43 10.04
N PHE A 101 5.51 -7.15 9.89
CA PHE A 101 6.51 -6.07 9.83
C PHE A 101 7.29 -5.99 11.14
N ASP A 102 8.58 -5.67 11.04
CA ASP A 102 9.47 -5.47 12.18
C ASP A 102 9.09 -4.19 12.97
N ASP A 103 9.55 -4.07 14.21
CA ASP A 103 9.17 -2.96 15.11
C ASP A 103 9.55 -1.55 14.57
N GLU A 104 10.55 -1.44 13.69
CA GLU A 104 10.88 -0.20 12.98
C GLU A 104 9.68 0.38 12.22
N TYR A 105 8.84 -0.49 11.65
CA TYR A 105 7.60 -0.08 10.98
C TYR A 105 6.61 0.60 11.93
N ALA A 106 6.54 0.14 13.19
CA ALA A 106 5.68 0.77 14.19
C ALA A 106 6.18 2.16 14.56
N THR A 107 7.51 2.36 14.61
CA THR A 107 8.14 3.67 14.81
C THR A 107 7.89 4.61 13.64
N ASP A 108 8.06 4.16 12.40
CA ASP A 108 7.81 4.99 11.21
C ASP A 108 6.35 5.43 11.10
N ARG A 109 5.42 4.53 11.39
CA ARG A 109 3.99 4.87 11.43
C ARG A 109 3.69 5.90 12.53
N GLN A 110 4.27 5.74 13.71
CA GLN A 110 4.09 6.71 14.80
C GLN A 110 4.66 8.09 14.44
N ASN A 111 5.81 8.13 13.77
CA ASN A 111 6.42 9.37 13.30
C ASN A 111 5.56 10.05 12.23
N ALA A 112 5.07 9.31 11.22
CA ALA A 112 4.19 9.85 10.18
C ALA A 112 2.86 10.41 10.75
N LEU A 113 2.31 9.76 11.77
CA LEU A 113 1.12 10.25 12.49
C LEU A 113 1.43 11.52 13.29
N ASN A 114 2.58 11.58 13.95
CA ASN A 114 3.02 12.75 14.71
C ASN A 114 3.28 13.96 13.80
N GLU A 115 3.89 13.75 12.63
CA GLU A 115 4.15 14.82 11.64
C GLU A 115 2.85 15.39 11.07
N ARG A 116 1.88 14.53 10.74
CA ARG A 116 0.54 14.97 10.30
C ARG A 116 -0.19 15.76 11.39
N ALA A 117 -0.10 15.33 12.64
CA ALA A 117 -0.69 16.04 13.76
C ALA A 117 -0.02 17.41 14.01
N ALA A 118 1.30 17.50 13.85
CA ALA A 118 2.04 18.75 13.98
C ALA A 118 1.72 19.76 12.86
N GLN A 119 1.49 19.29 11.63
CA GLN A 119 1.12 20.14 10.48
C GLN A 119 -0.35 20.59 10.49
N ALA A 120 -1.23 19.88 11.20
CA ALA A 120 -2.66 20.22 11.32
C ALA A 120 -2.96 21.23 12.45
N ALA A 121 -1.96 21.66 13.23
CA ALA A 121 -2.15 22.63 14.29
C ALA A 121 -2.26 24.07 13.72
N PRO A 122 -3.35 24.83 13.98
CA PRO A 122 -3.46 26.20 13.50
C PRO A 122 -2.46 27.11 14.21
N GLN A 123 -1.57 27.73 13.45
CA GLN A 123 -0.67 28.78 13.95
C GLN A 123 -1.50 29.96 14.46
N SER A 124 -1.68 30.03 15.78
CA SER A 124 -2.34 31.13 16.47
C SER A 124 -1.32 31.85 17.33
N GLN A 125 -0.68 32.88 16.80
CA GLN A 125 0.02 33.92 17.58
C GLN A 125 -0.26 35.25 16.86
N THR A 126 -1.31 36.00 17.20
CA THR A 126 -1.36 37.05 18.25
C THR A 126 -0.12 37.94 18.33
N SER A 127 -0.23 39.13 17.75
CA SER A 127 0.35 40.37 18.28
C SER A 127 -0.70 41.47 18.14
N PHE A 128 -1.55 41.61 19.16
CA PHE A 128 -2.23 42.87 19.44
C PHE A 128 -1.19 43.76 20.10
N GLU A 129 -0.62 44.69 19.34
CA GLU A 129 0.19 45.78 19.91
C GLU A 129 -0.71 47.00 20.00
N SER A 130 -1.22 47.23 21.22
CA SER A 130 -1.95 48.44 21.58
C SER A 130 -0.95 49.53 21.92
N THR A 131 -0.80 50.52 21.06
CA THR A 131 -0.20 51.81 21.41
C THR A 131 -1.27 52.87 21.20
N TYR A 132 -1.89 53.29 22.31
CA TYR A 132 -2.57 54.58 22.36
C TYR A 132 -1.47 55.61 22.60
N GLU A 133 -1.25 56.49 21.64
CA GLU A 133 -0.39 57.66 21.79
C GLU A 133 -1.07 58.63 22.77
N GLU A 134 -0.30 59.07 23.78
CA GLU A 134 -0.66 60.19 24.65
C GLU A 134 -0.50 61.48 23.84
N ASP A 135 -1.62 62.14 23.53
CA ASP A 135 -1.62 63.53 23.06
C ASP A 135 -1.22 64.45 24.23
N GLU A 136 0.02 64.98 24.21
CA GLU A 136 0.45 66.12 25.03
C GLU A 136 -0.02 67.45 24.41
N ASP A 137 -0.27 68.44 25.29
CA ASP A 137 -0.94 69.74 25.12
C ASP A 137 -0.55 70.65 23.94
#